data_AF-A0A953EE51-F1
#
_entry.id   AF-A0A953EE51-F1
#
_cell.length_a   1.000
_cell.length_b   1.000
_cell.length_c   1.000
_cell.angle_alpha   90.00
_cell.angle_beta   90.00
_cell.angle_gamma   90.00
#
_symmetry.space_group_name_H-M   'P 1'
#
loop_
_entity.id
_entity.type
_entity.pdbx_description
1 polymer ?
#
loop_
_entity_poly.entity_id
_entity_poly.type
_entity_poly.pdbx_seq_one_letter_code
_entity_poly.pdbx_strand_id
1 'polypeptide(L)'
;IGAGLGADVPVCIESRPARMGGVGEALSPAPRLPDCGLLLVNPGVTLATPAVFRARSGDFSLPAVLPPGWPDAAAMARDLAALRNDLEAPAMALCPSVVEVLAALAALPGCLLARMSGSGATCFGLFVDAAAARSAATLLPQGWWREAGGLYGGGN
;
A
#
# COMPACT_ATOMS: atom_id res chain seq x y z
N ILE A 1 5.39 22.07 13.11
CA ILE A 1 4.09 22.43 12.49
C ILE A 1 3.32 21.26 11.86
N GLY A 2 3.85 20.02 11.79
CA GLY A 2 3.16 18.88 11.17
C GLY A 2 2.37 17.93 12.08
N ALA A 3 2.66 17.88 13.39
CA ALA A 3 2.16 16.83 14.28
C ALA A 3 0.64 16.90 14.63
N GLY A 4 -0.05 17.99 14.26
CA GLY A 4 -1.46 18.20 14.57
C GLY A 4 -2.45 17.97 13.42
N LEU A 5 -1.96 17.67 12.21
CA LEU A 5 -2.77 17.64 10.97
C LEU A 5 -2.97 16.23 10.38
N GLY A 6 -2.38 15.21 10.99
CA GLY A 6 -2.47 13.81 10.56
C GLY A 6 -1.09 13.13 10.57
N ALA A 7 -1.08 11.81 10.81
CA ALA A 7 0.15 11.02 10.92
C ALA A 7 1.05 11.10 9.66
N ASP A 8 0.46 11.33 8.48
CA ASP A 8 1.15 11.29 7.19
C ASP A 8 1.78 12.63 6.76
N VAL A 9 1.44 13.74 7.43
CA VAL A 9 1.90 15.09 7.04
C VAL A 9 3.42 15.24 7.06
N PRO A 10 4.16 14.71 8.06
CA PRO A 10 5.63 14.81 8.08
C PRO A 10 6.31 14.13 6.88
N VAL A 11 5.78 13.02 6.36
CA VAL A 11 6.39 12.30 5.22
C VAL A 11 6.08 12.98 3.88
N CYS A 12 4.90 13.58 3.74
CA CYS A 12 4.52 14.28 2.51
C CYS A 12 5.44 15.49 2.18
N ILE A 13 6.11 16.06 3.19
CA ILE A 13 6.99 17.23 3.00
C ILE A 13 8.31 16.83 2.36
N GLU A 14 8.87 15.66 2.70
CA GLU A 14 10.18 15.24 2.22
C GLU A 14 10.15 14.62 0.81
N SER A 15 8.98 14.18 0.33
CA SER A 15 8.79 13.55 -0.99
C SER A 15 9.79 12.41 -1.27
N ARG A 16 10.25 11.72 -0.23
CA ARG A 16 11.15 10.57 -0.28
C ARG A 16 10.52 9.39 0.45
N PRO A 17 10.75 8.15 -0.02
CA PRO A 17 10.32 6.98 0.71
C PRO A 17 10.91 6.98 2.14
N ALA A 18 10.03 6.89 3.13
CA ALA A 18 10.38 6.84 4.54
C ALA A 18 9.72 5.63 5.19
N ARG A 19 10.38 5.09 6.20
CA ARG A 19 9.78 4.15 7.14
C ARG A 19 9.23 4.93 8.31
N MET A 20 7.94 4.71 8.57
CA MET A 20 7.23 5.33 9.68
C MET A 20 7.00 4.31 10.80
N GLY A 21 7.18 4.75 12.05
CA GLY A 21 6.90 3.99 13.27
C GLY A 21 6.22 4.85 14.34
N GLY A 22 5.97 4.26 15.50
CA GLY A 22 5.16 4.90 16.54
C GLY A 22 3.71 5.05 16.08
N VAL A 23 3.10 6.19 16.37
CA VAL A 23 1.79 6.64 15.84
C VAL A 23 1.94 7.57 14.62
N GLY A 24 3.13 7.61 14.02
CA GLY A 24 3.46 8.43 12.85
C GLY A 24 4.56 9.47 13.06
N GLU A 25 5.09 9.55 14.27
CA GLU A 25 6.10 10.53 14.70
C GLU A 25 7.54 10.07 14.47
N ALA A 26 7.78 8.76 14.40
CA ALA A 26 9.12 8.21 14.24
C ALA A 26 9.39 7.93 12.75
N LEU A 27 10.17 8.80 12.11
CA LEU A 27 10.60 8.63 10.73
C LEU A 27 12.06 8.17 10.66
N SER A 28 12.31 7.15 9.84
CA SER A 28 13.65 6.72 9.44
C SER A 28 13.71 6.55 7.92
N PRO A 29 14.88 6.62 7.29
CA PRO A 29 15.00 6.32 5.86
C PRO A 29 14.38 4.96 5.52
N ALA A 30 13.62 4.88 4.43
CA ALA A 30 13.16 3.60 3.92
C ALA A 30 14.34 2.80 3.33
N PRO A 31 14.22 1.48 3.21
CA PRO A 31 15.09 0.69 2.35
C PRO A 31 15.14 1.28 0.95
N ARG A 32 16.26 1.05 0.24
CA ARG A 32 16.32 1.37 -1.20
C ARG A 32 15.26 0.55 -1.94
N LEU A 33 14.29 1.25 -2.51
CA LEU A 33 13.25 0.65 -3.33
C LEU A 33 13.80 0.39 -4.74
N PRO A 34 13.60 -0.81 -5.30
CA PRO A 34 13.90 -1.07 -6.71
C PRO A 34 12.87 -0.39 -7.60
N ASP A 35 13.20 -0.25 -8.89
CA ASP A 35 12.19 0.11 -9.89
C ASP A 35 11.06 -0.92 -9.89
N CYS A 36 9.82 -0.45 -9.88
CA CYS A 36 8.64 -1.31 -9.93
C CYS A 36 7.43 -0.53 -10.44
N GLY A 37 6.36 -1.25 -10.75
CA GLY A 37 5.05 -0.68 -11.07
C GLY A 37 4.10 -0.75 -9.88
N LEU A 38 3.27 0.27 -9.74
CA LEU A 38 2.21 0.33 -8.75
C LEU A 38 0.88 0.64 -9.45
N LEU A 39 -0.16 -0.09 -9.09
CA LEU A 39 -1.55 0.16 -9.49
C LEU A 39 -2.37 0.40 -8.23
N LEU A 40 -2.84 1.63 -8.04
CA LEU A 40 -3.79 2.00 -6.97
C LEU A 40 -5.21 1.82 -7.47
N VAL A 41 -6.10 1.29 -6.63
CA VAL A 41 -7.50 1.04 -6.98
C VAL A 41 -8.41 1.37 -5.80
N ASN A 42 -9.48 2.11 -6.05
CA ASN A 42 -10.55 2.34 -5.09
C ASN A 42 -11.91 2.19 -5.79
N PRO A 43 -12.85 1.38 -5.25
CA PRO A 43 -14.16 1.16 -5.87
C PRO A 43 -15.14 2.33 -5.70
N GLY A 44 -14.67 3.52 -5.30
CA GLY A 44 -15.49 4.69 -4.98
C GLY A 44 -16.05 4.69 -3.57
N VAL A 45 -15.50 3.86 -2.67
CA VAL A 45 -15.99 3.68 -1.30
C VAL A 45 -15.06 4.39 -0.32
N THR A 46 -15.66 5.11 0.63
CA THR A 46 -14.94 5.69 1.76
C THR A 46 -15.07 4.77 2.97
N LEU A 47 -13.98 4.58 3.69
CA LEU A 47 -13.97 3.80 4.93
C LEU A 47 -13.37 4.66 6.03
N ALA A 48 -14.17 4.93 7.07
CA ALA A 48 -13.75 5.81 8.15
C ALA A 48 -12.65 5.14 8.99
N THR A 49 -11.45 5.72 9.00
CA THR A 49 -10.30 5.22 9.77
C THR A 49 -10.67 4.87 11.22
N PRO A 50 -11.38 5.72 12.01
CA PRO A 50 -11.77 5.36 13.37
C PRO A 50 -12.64 4.09 13.47
N ALA A 51 -13.46 3.79 12.46
CA ALA A 51 -14.29 2.58 12.45
C ALA A 51 -13.42 1.32 12.28
N VAL A 52 -12.43 1.35 11.39
CA VAL A 52 -11.51 0.23 11.16
C VAL A 52 -10.67 -0.04 12.40
N PHE A 53 -10.13 1.01 13.03
CA PHE A 53 -9.37 0.88 14.28
C PHE A 53 -10.21 0.30 15.42
N ARG A 54 -11.50 0.65 15.54
CA ARG A 54 -12.41 0.09 16.54
C ARG A 54 -12.78 -1.36 16.27
N ALA A 55 -12.89 -1.77 15.02
CA ALA A 55 -13.21 -3.14 14.64
C ALA A 55 -12.00 -4.10 14.76
N ARG A 56 -10.78 -3.56 14.80
CA ARG A 56 -9.57 -4.35 15.05
C ARG A 56 -9.61 -4.96 16.47
N SER A 57 -9.21 -6.21 16.56
CA SER A 57 -8.98 -6.90 17.84
C SER A 57 -7.54 -7.42 17.91
N GLY A 58 -7.06 -7.65 19.13
CA GLY A 58 -5.70 -8.12 19.39
C GLY A 58 -4.61 -7.05 19.30
N ASP A 59 -3.40 -7.48 19.59
CA ASP A 59 -2.21 -6.63 19.56
C ASP A 59 -1.76 -6.36 18.11
N PHE A 60 -1.10 -5.22 17.92
CA PHE A 60 -0.41 -4.95 16.66
C PHE A 60 0.73 -5.95 16.46
N SER A 61 0.98 -6.28 15.21
CA SER A 61 2.18 -7.02 14.82
C SER A 61 3.44 -6.30 15.28
N LEU A 62 4.48 -7.09 15.56
CA LEU A 62 5.78 -6.54 15.88
C LEU A 62 6.30 -5.71 14.70
N PRO A 63 7.08 -4.64 14.96
CA PRO A 63 7.69 -3.86 13.90
C PRO A 63 8.48 -4.74 12.93
N ALA A 64 8.20 -4.60 11.63
CA ALA A 64 8.89 -5.38 10.61
C ALA A 64 10.41 -5.13 10.61
N VAL A 65 11.21 -6.18 10.39
CA VAL A 65 12.63 -6.01 10.10
C VAL A 65 12.78 -6.05 8.58
N LEU A 66 13.21 -4.94 7.99
CA LEU A 66 13.39 -4.81 6.55
C LEU A 66 14.88 -4.82 6.20
N PRO A 67 15.27 -5.38 5.05
CA PRO A 67 16.64 -5.26 4.55
C PRO A 67 16.96 -3.79 4.19
N PRO A 68 18.23 -3.43 3.98
CA PRO A 68 18.61 -2.08 3.52
C PRO A 68 18.11 -1.74 2.11
N GLY A 69 17.68 -2.74 1.33
CA GLY A 69 17.10 -2.57 0.01
C GLY A 69 16.85 -3.92 -0.67
N TRP A 70 16.21 -3.89 -1.83
CA TRP A 70 15.93 -5.08 -2.63
C TRP A 70 16.59 -5.00 -4.01
N PRO A 71 16.99 -6.15 -4.58
CA PRO A 71 17.56 -6.18 -5.92
C PRO A 71 16.52 -5.92 -7.03
N ASP A 72 15.27 -6.31 -6.81
CA ASP A 72 14.18 -6.16 -7.78
C ASP A 72 12.80 -6.15 -7.10
N ALA A 73 11.76 -5.82 -7.86
CA ALA A 73 10.38 -5.77 -7.40
C ALA A 73 9.86 -7.11 -6.87
N ALA A 74 10.33 -8.24 -7.39
CA ALA A 74 9.88 -9.57 -6.99
C ALA A 74 10.44 -9.99 -5.63
N ALA A 75 11.71 -9.66 -5.34
CA ALA A 75 12.32 -9.84 -4.03
C ALA A 75 11.63 -8.95 -2.98
N MET A 76 11.35 -7.69 -3.33
CA MET A 76 10.57 -6.80 -2.47
C MET A 76 9.17 -7.36 -2.20
N ALA A 77 8.44 -7.79 -3.24
CA ALA A 77 7.10 -8.37 -3.10
C ALA A 77 7.08 -9.59 -2.16
N ARG A 78 8.10 -10.45 -2.27
CA ARG A 78 8.22 -11.67 -1.44
C ARG A 78 8.38 -11.34 0.04
N ASP A 79 9.26 -10.40 0.37
CA ASP A 79 9.48 -9.98 1.76
C ASP A 79 8.25 -9.26 2.32
N LEU A 80 7.64 -8.38 1.52
CA LEU A 80 6.40 -7.69 1.90
C LEU A 80 5.22 -8.66 2.07
N ALA A 81 5.18 -9.77 1.34
CA ALA A 81 4.13 -10.79 1.48
C ALA A 81 4.16 -11.49 2.85
N ALA A 82 5.33 -11.55 3.50
CA ALA A 82 5.48 -12.06 4.87
C ALA A 82 5.02 -11.04 5.94
N LEU A 83 4.82 -9.79 5.55
CA LEU A 83 4.28 -8.74 6.40
C LEU A 83 2.76 -8.64 6.27
N ARG A 84 2.15 -7.91 7.21
CA ARG A 84 0.70 -7.73 7.26
C ARG A 84 0.35 -6.27 7.44
N ASN A 85 -0.81 -5.90 6.91
CA ASN A 85 -1.53 -4.73 7.35
C ASN A 85 -2.57 -5.19 8.38
N ASP A 86 -2.34 -4.91 9.67
CA ASP A 86 -3.25 -5.36 10.75
C ASP A 86 -4.65 -4.71 10.66
N LEU A 87 -4.83 -3.70 9.80
CA LEU A 87 -6.12 -3.09 9.52
C LEU A 87 -6.87 -3.72 8.33
N GLU A 88 -6.23 -4.59 7.54
CA GLU A 88 -6.84 -5.19 6.36
C GLU A 88 -8.01 -6.11 6.70
N ALA A 89 -7.84 -7.03 7.65
CA ALA A 89 -8.90 -7.92 8.10
C ALA A 89 -10.15 -7.16 8.64
N PRO A 90 -10.03 -6.19 9.58
CA PRO A 90 -11.20 -5.44 10.01
C PRO A 90 -11.80 -4.56 8.90
N ALA A 91 -10.99 -4.03 7.98
CA ALA A 91 -11.51 -3.27 6.83
C ALA A 91 -12.32 -4.16 5.88
N MET A 92 -11.85 -5.38 5.58
CA MET A 92 -12.59 -6.37 4.79
C MET A 92 -13.92 -6.75 5.43
N ALA A 93 -13.95 -6.88 6.76
CA ALA A 93 -15.19 -7.19 7.49
C ALA A 93 -16.21 -6.05 7.43
N LEU A 94 -15.76 -4.80 7.44
CA LEU A 94 -16.62 -3.61 7.37
C LEU A 94 -17.01 -3.24 5.94
N CYS A 95 -16.18 -3.58 4.95
CA CYS A 95 -16.35 -3.18 3.55
C CYS A 95 -16.00 -4.35 2.62
N PRO A 96 -17.00 -5.17 2.21
CA PRO A 96 -16.78 -6.30 1.30
C PRO A 96 -16.15 -5.91 -0.04
N SER A 97 -16.35 -4.68 -0.52
CA SER A 97 -15.70 -4.19 -1.74
C SER A 97 -14.17 -4.17 -1.65
N VAL A 98 -13.58 -4.09 -0.46
CA VAL A 98 -12.12 -4.27 -0.29
C VAL A 98 -11.70 -5.69 -0.68
N VAL A 99 -12.49 -6.70 -0.32
CA VAL A 99 -12.25 -8.10 -0.69
C VAL A 99 -12.30 -8.26 -2.21
N GLU A 100 -13.32 -7.68 -2.85
CA GLU A 100 -13.50 -7.72 -4.30
C GLU A 100 -12.30 -7.10 -5.05
N VAL A 101 -11.84 -5.94 -4.58
CA VAL A 101 -10.71 -5.23 -5.20
C VAL A 101 -9.40 -5.99 -5.00
N LEU A 102 -9.14 -6.54 -3.81
CA LEU A 102 -7.95 -7.35 -3.55
C LEU A 102 -7.93 -8.63 -4.40
N ALA A 103 -9.08 -9.30 -4.52
CA ALA A 103 -9.21 -10.49 -5.37
C ALA A 103 -8.99 -10.15 -6.85
N ALA A 104 -9.57 -9.05 -7.33
CA ALA A 104 -9.39 -8.58 -8.69
C ALA A 104 -7.92 -8.23 -8.98
N LEU A 105 -7.24 -7.51 -8.08
CA LEU A 105 -5.83 -7.17 -8.21
C LEU A 105 -4.94 -8.41 -8.23
N ALA A 106 -5.15 -9.36 -7.32
CA ALA A 106 -4.37 -10.59 -7.25
C ALA A 106 -4.54 -11.48 -8.48
N ALA A 107 -5.69 -11.40 -9.17
CA ALA A 107 -5.96 -12.13 -10.40
C ALA A 107 -5.35 -11.46 -11.66
N LEU A 108 -4.82 -10.24 -11.55
CA LEU A 108 -4.23 -9.55 -12.70
C LEU A 108 -2.93 -10.24 -13.16
N PRO A 109 -2.71 -10.38 -14.48
CA PRO A 109 -1.45 -10.90 -15.01
C PRO A 109 -0.26 -10.08 -14.52
N GLY A 110 0.74 -10.76 -13.95
CA GLY A 110 1.98 -10.12 -13.48
C GLY A 110 1.87 -9.37 -12.16
N CYS A 111 0.74 -9.47 -11.44
CA CYS A 111 0.65 -8.94 -10.07
C CYS A 111 1.56 -9.76 -9.14
N LEU A 112 2.53 -9.09 -8.53
CA LEU A 112 3.49 -9.69 -7.59
C LEU A 112 2.93 -9.72 -6.16
N LEU A 113 2.13 -8.72 -5.80
CA LEU A 113 1.52 -8.57 -4.47
C LEU A 113 0.28 -7.66 -4.59
N ALA A 114 -0.82 -8.04 -3.94
CA ALA A 114 -2.00 -7.20 -3.76
C ALA A 114 -2.27 -6.99 -2.26
N ARG A 115 -2.47 -5.74 -1.84
CA ARG A 115 -2.70 -5.35 -0.42
C ARG A 115 -3.54 -4.09 -0.29
N MET A 116 -4.11 -3.88 0.89
CA MET A 116 -4.77 -2.63 1.25
C MET A 116 -3.75 -1.56 1.68
N SER A 117 -3.96 -0.32 1.23
CA SER A 117 -3.16 0.84 1.66
C SER A 117 -3.78 1.50 2.89
N GLY A 118 -2.98 1.70 3.95
CA GLY A 118 -3.43 2.33 5.19
C GLY A 118 -4.61 1.63 5.84
N SER A 119 -5.69 2.36 6.13
CA SER A 119 -6.96 1.82 6.65
C SER A 119 -8.01 1.54 5.58
N GLY A 120 -7.65 1.66 4.29
CA GLY A 120 -8.56 1.47 3.18
C GLY A 120 -9.45 2.69 2.87
N ALA A 121 -10.36 2.61 1.90
CA ALA A 121 -10.67 1.42 1.09
C ALA A 121 -9.74 1.20 -0.12
N THR A 122 -8.77 2.10 -0.35
CA THR A 122 -7.85 1.98 -1.47
C THR A 122 -6.93 0.77 -1.30
N CYS A 123 -6.84 -0.04 -2.34
CA CYS A 123 -5.93 -1.17 -2.45
C CYS A 123 -4.87 -0.90 -3.51
N PHE A 124 -3.80 -1.67 -3.50
CA PHE A 124 -2.75 -1.57 -4.50
C PHE A 124 -2.27 -2.95 -4.97
N GLY A 125 -1.82 -2.99 -6.22
CA GLY A 125 -1.08 -4.09 -6.81
C GLY A 125 0.36 -3.66 -7.13
N LEU A 126 1.33 -4.52 -6.83
CA LEU A 126 2.73 -4.36 -7.16
C LEU A 126 3.06 -5.16 -8.43
N PHE A 127 3.81 -4.55 -9.34
CA PHE A 127 4.19 -5.10 -10.64
C PHE A 127 5.69 -4.91 -10.89
N VAL A 128 6.24 -5.65 -11.85
CA VAL A 128 7.66 -5.57 -12.21
C VAL A 128 8.06 -4.17 -12.72
N ASP A 129 7.17 -3.46 -13.40
CA ASP A 129 7.41 -2.12 -13.91
C ASP A 129 6.10 -1.34 -14.14
N ALA A 130 6.23 -0.04 -14.42
CA ALA A 130 5.10 0.86 -14.65
C ALA A 130 4.26 0.50 -15.89
N ALA A 131 4.86 -0.12 -16.92
CA ALA A 131 4.13 -0.52 -18.13
C ALA A 131 3.22 -1.72 -17.83
N ALA A 132 3.70 -2.71 -17.07
CA ALA A 132 2.91 -3.83 -16.60
C ALA A 132 1.72 -3.35 -15.73
N ALA A 133 1.95 -2.42 -14.80
CA ALA A 133 0.89 -1.84 -13.98
C ALA A 133 -0.18 -1.13 -14.84
N ARG A 134 0.22 -0.32 -15.84
CA ARG A 134 -0.71 0.35 -16.76
C ARG A 134 -1.51 -0.63 -17.62
N SER A 135 -0.87 -1.67 -18.14
CA SER A 135 -1.55 -2.71 -18.92
C SER A 135 -2.57 -3.45 -18.05
N ALA A 136 -2.19 -3.84 -16.84
CA ALA A 136 -3.08 -4.52 -15.89
C ALA A 136 -4.26 -3.65 -15.48
N ALA A 137 -4.04 -2.33 -15.34
CA ALA A 137 -5.10 -1.38 -15.01
C ALA A 137 -6.26 -1.45 -16.01
N THR A 138 -6.03 -1.70 -17.30
CA THR A 138 -7.09 -1.75 -18.32
C THR A 138 -8.09 -2.90 -18.12
N LEU A 139 -7.73 -3.93 -17.37
CA LEU A 139 -8.53 -5.13 -17.13
C LEU A 139 -9.53 -4.97 -15.97
N LEU A 140 -9.41 -3.89 -15.19
CA LEU A 140 -10.30 -3.64 -14.05
C LEU A 140 -11.64 -3.00 -14.48
N PRO A 141 -12.69 -3.11 -13.65
CA PRO A 141 -13.98 -2.45 -13.89
C PRO A 141 -13.86 -0.94 -14.12
N GLN A 142 -14.63 -0.38 -15.05
CA GLN A 142 -14.61 1.06 -15.36
C GLN A 142 -15.08 1.97 -14.23
N GLY A 143 -15.95 1.46 -13.34
CA GLY A 143 -16.47 2.22 -12.21
C GLY A 143 -15.48 2.40 -11.06
N TRP A 144 -14.31 1.76 -11.10
CA TRP A 144 -13.31 1.89 -10.04
C TRP A 144 -12.32 3.00 -10.40
N TRP A 145 -12.11 3.90 -9.44
CA TRP A 145 -10.98 4.83 -9.53
C TRP A 145 -9.68 4.03 -9.50
N ARG A 146 -8.75 4.39 -10.37
CA ARG A 146 -7.46 3.71 -10.48
C ARG A 146 -6.39 4.63 -11.04
N GLU A 147 -5.17 4.45 -10.58
CA GLU A 147 -3.98 5.13 -11.07
C GLU A 147 -2.82 4.15 -11.17
N ALA A 148 -2.05 4.21 -12.25
CA ALA A 148 -0.97 3.26 -12.53
C ALA A 148 0.33 3.97 -12.95
N GLY A 149 1.44 3.64 -12.31
CA GLY A 149 2.72 4.31 -12.53
C GLY A 149 3.91 3.56 -11.95
N GLY A 150 5.08 4.17 -12.07
CA GLY A 150 6.28 3.71 -11.37
C GLY A 150 6.39 4.38 -9.99
N LEU A 151 7.25 3.84 -9.12
CA LEU A 151 7.64 4.58 -7.92
C LEU A 151 8.38 5.85 -8.31
N TYR A 152 8.13 6.93 -7.55
CA TYR A 152 8.91 8.15 -7.71
C TYR A 152 10.34 7.87 -7.23
N GLY A 153 11.23 7.56 -8.17
CA GLY A 153 12.67 7.63 -7.94
C GLY A 153 13.01 9.09 -7.75
N GLY A 154 13.42 9.48 -6.53
CA GLY A 154 14.02 10.79 -6.31
C GLY A 154 15.20 10.91 -7.27
N GLY A 155 15.00 11.63 -8.36
CA GLY A 155 16.03 11.87 -9.36
C GLY A 155 17.26 12.46 -8.68
N ASN A 156 18.42 11.93 -9.06
CA ASN A 156 19.64 12.73 -9.02
C ASN A 156 19.65 13.64 -10.25
#